data_AF-A0AAW7SWV0-F1
#
_entry.id   AF-A0AAW7SWV0-F1
#
_cell.length_a   1.000
_cell.length_b   1.000
_cell.length_c   1.000
_cell.angle_alpha   90.00
_cell.angle_beta   90.00
_cell.angle_gamma   90.00
#
_symmetry.space_group_name_H-M   'P 1'
#
loop_
_entity.id
_entity.type
_entity.pdbx_description
1 polymer ?
#
loop_
_entity_poly.entity_id
_entity_poly.type
_entity_poly.pdbx_seq_one_letter_code
_entity_poly.pdbx_strand_id
1 'polypeptide(L)'
;MTKQVTGKYPMEVGKLAHDLIRRGEQKWEYWRDTPDPYPILGYVRLEWMHQLATFLVPLALLVWAHHAHGWAGAGLAFPAAWALGYWIDAKLEKRIERARRREYRVDGDRYRVTTEIARALGIQPKDVTIPLMESLCLDYVAQANAKADREAFVKRRTGEILYEMRIGKRDENGDANPNYVPRHCASVDDSEAYRSAASAHDEPSVFQDDLFEHPTFDPYPGVNPSSGLPMIPDTAVDVGGHAFGSNS
;
A
#
# COMPACT_ATOMS: atom_id res chain seq x y z
N MET A 1 -18.53 16.01 21.72
CA MET A 1 -19.28 15.57 20.52
C MET A 1 -18.30 14.98 19.54
N THR A 2 -18.14 13.66 19.54
CA THR A 2 -17.32 12.91 18.58
C THR A 2 -18.08 12.87 17.26
N LYS A 3 -17.53 13.49 16.20
CA LYS A 3 -18.06 13.31 14.83
C LYS A 3 -17.92 11.82 14.50
N GLN A 4 -19.02 11.10 14.36
CA GLN A 4 -18.99 9.79 13.75
C GLN A 4 -18.63 9.98 12.29
N VAL A 5 -17.40 9.64 11.93
CA VAL A 5 -16.99 9.58 10.54
C VAL A 5 -17.57 8.25 10.01
N THR A 6 -18.68 8.34 9.29
CA THR A 6 -19.34 7.19 8.66
C THR A 6 -19.02 7.23 7.18
N GLY A 7 -17.87 6.68 6.81
CA GLY A 7 -17.42 6.57 5.42
C GLY A 7 -16.60 5.29 5.25
N LYS A 8 -16.61 4.70 4.04
CA LYS A 8 -15.71 3.59 3.72
C LYS A 8 -14.27 4.11 3.77
N TYR A 9 -13.54 3.70 4.80
CA TYR A 9 -12.12 4.03 4.92
C TYR A 9 -11.30 3.17 3.96
N PRO A 10 -10.12 3.66 3.53
CA PRO A 10 -9.16 2.83 2.84
C PRO A 10 -8.79 1.62 3.72
N MET A 11 -8.77 0.43 3.12
CA MET A 11 -8.42 -0.82 3.81
C MET A 11 -7.08 -0.75 4.56
N GLU A 12 -6.15 0.07 4.05
CA GLU A 12 -4.84 0.29 4.65
C GLU A 12 -4.92 0.92 6.05
N VAL A 13 -5.86 1.84 6.27
CA VAL A 13 -6.05 2.52 7.56
C VAL A 13 -6.55 1.53 8.60
N GLY A 14 -7.52 0.70 8.22
CA GLY A 14 -8.05 -0.35 9.07
C GLY A 14 -6.99 -1.41 9.40
N LYS A 15 -6.14 -1.78 8.43
CA LYS A 15 -5.00 -2.67 8.65
C LYS A 15 -3.98 -2.09 9.63
N LEU A 16 -3.63 -0.81 9.49
CA LEU A 16 -2.73 -0.10 10.41
C LEU A 16 -3.29 -0.11 11.84
N ALA A 17 -4.58 0.16 12.01
CA ALA A 17 -5.26 0.11 13.30
C ALA A 17 -5.25 -1.31 13.89
N HIS A 18 -5.57 -2.33 13.09
CA HIS A 18 -5.52 -3.73 13.49
C HIS A 18 -4.10 -4.16 13.92
N ASP A 19 -3.08 -3.85 13.13
CA ASP A 19 -1.68 -4.20 13.43
C ASP A 19 -1.18 -3.45 14.66
N LEU A 20 -1.64 -2.23 14.90
CA LEU A 20 -1.34 -1.49 16.12
C LEU A 20 -2.00 -2.13 17.34
N ILE A 21 -3.30 -2.41 17.31
CA ILE A 21 -4.01 -3.04 18.43
C ILE A 21 -3.37 -4.38 18.77
N ARG A 22 -3.10 -5.22 17.78
CA ARG A 22 -2.44 -6.52 17.95
C ARG A 22 -1.05 -6.40 18.60
N ARG A 23 -0.28 -5.36 18.26
CA ARG A 23 1.02 -5.08 18.90
C ARG A 23 0.85 -4.47 20.31
N GLY A 24 -0.25 -3.77 20.54
CA GLY A 24 -0.58 -3.03 21.75
C GLY A 24 -1.20 -3.84 22.87
N GLU A 25 -1.66 -5.08 22.61
CA GLU A 25 -2.30 -5.94 23.62
C GLU A 25 -1.49 -6.06 24.91
N GLN A 26 -0.16 -6.12 24.81
CA GLN A 26 0.74 -6.21 25.97
C GLN A 26 0.87 -4.91 26.77
N LYS A 27 0.39 -3.79 26.25
CA LYS A 27 0.61 -2.42 26.77
C LYS A 27 -0.70 -1.66 26.97
N TRP A 28 -1.81 -2.39 27.02
CA TRP A 28 -3.15 -1.80 27.07
C TRP A 28 -3.37 -0.89 28.28
N GLU A 29 -2.81 -1.27 29.44
CA GLU A 29 -2.87 -0.47 30.66
C GLU A 29 -2.21 0.90 30.45
N TYR A 30 -1.01 0.92 29.89
CA TYR A 30 -0.29 2.17 29.57
C TYR A 30 -1.08 3.06 28.58
N TRP A 31 -1.72 2.45 27.58
CA TRP A 31 -2.52 3.20 26.61
C TRP A 31 -3.78 3.81 27.20
N ARG A 32 -4.39 3.15 28.18
CA ARG A 32 -5.55 3.66 28.91
C ARG A 32 -5.18 4.84 29.80
N ASP A 33 -4.03 4.75 30.48
CA ASP A 33 -3.52 5.82 31.35
C ASP A 33 -3.05 7.04 30.53
N THR A 34 -2.62 6.81 29.29
CA THR A 34 -2.12 7.83 28.36
C THR A 34 -2.98 7.87 27.09
N PRO A 35 -4.17 8.48 27.12
CA PRO A 35 -5.11 8.44 26.00
C PRO A 35 -4.64 9.24 24.78
N ASP A 36 -3.84 10.29 24.99
CA ASP A 36 -3.29 11.10 23.92
C ASP A 36 -1.89 10.63 23.56
N PRO A 37 -1.66 10.16 22.32
CA PRO A 37 -0.32 9.77 21.90
C PRO A 37 0.55 11.03 21.82
N TYR A 38 1.65 11.04 22.57
CA TYR A 38 2.68 12.07 22.47
C TYR A 38 4.01 11.43 22.04
N PRO A 39 4.87 12.17 21.33
CA PRO A 39 6.19 11.68 21.00
C PRO A 39 7.00 11.51 22.29
N ILE A 40 7.21 10.25 22.72
CA ILE A 40 7.91 9.93 23.97
C ILE A 40 9.36 10.40 23.91
N LEU A 41 9.94 10.38 22.71
CA LEU A 41 11.23 10.97 22.45
C LEU A 41 11.00 12.35 21.84
N GLY A 42 11.20 13.38 22.66
CA GLY A 42 11.56 14.67 22.11
C GLY A 42 12.82 14.54 21.25
N TYR A 43 13.01 15.52 20.35
CA TYR A 43 14.19 15.68 19.49
C TYR A 43 15.45 15.12 20.14
N VAL A 44 16.21 14.28 19.42
CA VAL A 44 17.48 13.75 19.93
C VAL A 44 18.30 14.96 20.39
N ARG A 45 18.68 15.00 21.68
CA ARG A 45 19.36 16.18 22.22
C ARG A 45 20.57 16.52 21.33
N LEU A 46 20.58 17.76 20.83
CA LEU A 46 21.62 18.28 19.93
C LEU A 46 21.65 17.63 18.54
N GLU A 47 20.55 17.08 18.04
CA GLU A 47 20.47 16.53 16.68
C GLU A 47 20.96 17.51 15.62
N TRP A 48 20.49 18.76 15.69
CA TRP A 48 20.92 19.83 14.79
C TRP A 48 22.43 20.09 14.88
N MET A 49 23.04 20.01 16.07
CA MET A 49 24.49 20.17 16.21
C MET A 49 25.24 19.00 15.59
N HIS A 50 24.70 17.78 15.67
CA HIS A 50 25.33 16.62 15.05
C HIS A 50 25.21 16.68 13.53
N GLN A 51 24.04 17.04 12.99
CA GLN A 51 23.87 17.28 11.55
C GLN A 51 24.86 18.33 11.05
N LEU A 52 24.97 19.46 11.76
CA LEU A 52 25.92 20.52 11.45
C LEU A 52 27.38 20.04 11.58
N ALA A 53 27.71 19.25 12.60
CA ALA A 53 29.05 18.70 12.80
C ALA A 53 29.47 17.72 11.69
N THR A 54 28.54 16.92 11.15
CA THR A 54 28.82 16.01 10.02
C THR A 54 29.36 16.75 8.80
N PHE A 55 28.97 18.01 8.60
CA PHE A 55 29.48 18.85 7.50
C PHE A 55 30.66 19.72 7.93
N LEU A 56 30.57 20.40 9.08
CA LEU A 56 31.57 21.37 9.49
C LEU A 56 32.90 20.74 9.91
N VAL A 57 32.88 19.57 10.55
CA VAL A 57 34.11 18.94 11.04
C VAL A 57 34.99 18.45 9.88
N PRO A 58 34.48 17.71 8.87
CA PRO A 58 35.26 17.37 7.68
C PRO A 58 35.72 18.60 6.90
N LEU A 59 34.86 19.62 6.76
CA LEU A 59 35.20 20.85 6.05
C LEU A 59 36.33 21.61 6.76
N ALA A 60 36.26 21.75 8.08
CA ALA A 60 37.30 22.40 8.87
C ALA A 60 38.65 21.67 8.75
N LEU A 61 38.64 20.33 8.71
CA LEU A 61 39.83 19.52 8.49
C LEU A 61 40.46 19.79 7.12
N LEU A 62 39.65 19.87 6.06
CA LEU A 62 40.10 20.19 4.70
C LEU A 62 40.67 21.61 4.60
N VAL A 63 39.98 22.60 5.19
CA VAL A 63 40.45 24.00 5.22
C VAL A 63 41.78 24.11 5.96
N TRP A 64 41.90 23.45 7.11
CA TRP A 64 43.15 23.41 7.87
C TRP A 64 44.29 22.75 7.07
N ALA A 65 44.05 21.61 6.44
CA ALA A 65 45.03 20.92 5.61
C ALA A 65 45.47 21.78 4.41
N HIS A 66 44.52 22.48 3.79
CA HIS A 66 44.80 23.43 2.72
C HIS A 66 45.67 24.60 3.19
N HIS A 67 45.35 25.19 4.34
CA HIS A 67 46.13 26.31 4.87
C HIS A 67 47.55 25.91 5.25
N ALA A 68 47.75 24.67 5.74
CA ALA A 68 49.05 24.21 6.19
C ALA A 68 49.96 23.70 5.05
N HIS A 69 49.39 23.02 4.04
CA HIS A 69 50.16 22.29 3.02
C HIS A 69 49.67 22.53 1.58
N GLY A 70 48.80 23.52 1.38
CA GLY A 70 48.19 23.82 0.09
C GLY A 70 47.24 22.74 -0.43
N TRP A 71 47.00 22.76 -1.73
CA TRP A 71 46.07 21.82 -2.39
C TRP A 71 46.49 20.35 -2.29
N ALA A 72 47.79 20.06 -2.28
CA ALA A 72 48.29 18.69 -2.11
C ALA A 72 47.91 18.10 -0.74
N GLY A 73 48.04 18.90 0.34
CA GLY A 73 47.62 18.48 1.67
C GLY A 73 46.11 18.28 1.78
N ALA A 74 45.32 19.17 1.17
CA ALA A 74 43.86 19.02 1.13
C ALA A 74 43.43 17.73 0.40
N GLY A 75 44.07 17.42 -0.73
CA GLY A 75 43.80 16.19 -1.48
C GLY A 75 44.12 14.92 -0.67
N LEU A 76 45.24 14.91 0.06
CA LEU A 76 45.60 13.81 0.95
C LEU A 76 44.68 13.69 2.18
N ALA A 77 44.19 14.81 2.70
CA ALA A 77 43.28 14.83 3.86
C ALA A 77 41.84 14.44 3.51
N PHE A 78 41.45 14.49 2.22
CA PHE A 78 40.08 14.24 1.78
C PHE A 78 39.52 12.87 2.18
N PRO A 79 40.22 11.73 1.96
CA PRO A 79 39.70 10.43 2.39
C PRO A 79 39.49 10.35 3.90
N ALA A 80 40.37 10.97 4.69
CA ALA A 80 40.25 11.03 6.14
C ALA A 80 39.05 11.88 6.59
N ALA A 81 38.85 13.05 5.95
CA ALA A 81 37.71 13.92 6.20
C ALA A 81 36.38 13.22 5.86
N TRP A 82 36.33 12.52 4.73
CA TRP A 82 35.16 11.74 4.32
C TRP A 82 34.86 10.59 5.31
N ALA A 83 35.87 9.81 5.69
CA ALA A 83 35.72 8.74 6.67
C ALA A 83 35.26 9.27 8.04
N LEU A 84 35.75 10.44 8.45
CA LEU A 84 35.34 11.10 9.68
C LEU A 84 33.86 11.52 9.62
N GLY A 85 33.44 12.15 8.52
CA GLY A 85 32.03 12.51 8.29
C GLY A 85 31.12 11.28 8.35
N TYR A 86 31.48 10.21 7.65
CA TYR A 86 30.76 8.94 7.67
C TYR A 86 30.64 8.34 9.08
N TRP A 87 31.71 8.40 9.88
CA TRP A 87 31.70 7.87 11.25
C TRP A 87 30.82 8.70 12.20
N ILE A 88 30.79 10.02 12.05
CA ILE A 88 29.90 10.91 12.81
C ILE A 88 28.44 10.58 12.47
N ASP A 89 28.14 10.43 11.19
CA ASP A 89 26.80 10.10 10.70
C ASP A 89 26.33 8.72 11.21
N ALA A 90 27.17 7.68 11.07
CA ALA A 90 26.88 6.34 11.58
C ALA A 90 26.63 6.32 13.11
N LYS A 91 27.27 7.22 13.87
CA LYS A 91 27.00 7.38 15.30
C LYS A 91 25.67 8.04 15.58
N LEU A 92 25.28 9.02 14.77
CA LEU A 92 23.99 9.70 14.86
C LEU A 92 22.87 8.70 14.56
N GLU A 93 22.99 7.95 13.47
CA GLU A 93 22.03 6.91 13.08
C GLU A 93 21.82 5.89 14.20
N LYS A 94 22.90 5.35 14.78
CA LYS A 94 22.80 4.41 15.92
C LYS A 94 22.11 5.03 17.13
N ARG A 95 22.24 6.33 17.37
CA ARG A 95 21.55 7.00 18.49
C ARG A 95 20.06 7.15 18.20
N ILE A 96 19.72 7.57 16.98
CA ILE A 96 18.33 7.66 16.51
C ILE A 96 17.67 6.28 16.59
N GLU A 97 18.35 5.23 16.14
CA GLU A 97 17.82 3.87 16.17
C GLU A 97 17.58 3.38 17.61
N ARG A 98 18.53 3.61 18.53
CA ARG A 98 18.33 3.29 19.95
C ARG A 98 17.18 4.07 20.57
N ALA A 99 17.02 5.33 20.18
CA ALA A 99 15.91 6.15 20.59
C ALA A 99 14.61 5.51 20.07
N ARG A 100 14.46 5.31 18.76
CA ARG A 100 13.30 4.63 18.14
C ARG A 100 12.98 3.28 18.78
N ARG A 101 13.98 2.45 19.09
CA ARG A 101 13.78 1.17 19.81
C ARG A 101 13.21 1.35 21.22
N ARG A 102 13.57 2.42 21.93
CA ARG A 102 12.99 2.75 23.25
C ARG A 102 11.55 3.20 23.11
N GLU A 103 11.24 4.06 22.15
CA GLU A 103 9.86 4.47 21.87
C GLU A 103 9.00 3.28 21.46
N TYR A 104 9.49 2.42 20.56
CA TYR A 104 8.81 1.17 20.22
C TYR A 104 8.58 0.29 21.45
N ARG A 105 9.55 0.23 22.38
CA ARG A 105 9.41 -0.53 23.63
C ARG A 105 8.37 0.07 24.58
N VAL A 106 8.24 1.39 24.66
CA VAL A 106 7.28 2.04 25.57
C VAL A 106 5.91 2.14 24.91
N ASP A 107 5.80 2.72 23.71
CA ASP A 107 4.52 3.05 23.07
C ASP A 107 4.04 2.03 22.03
N GLY A 108 4.93 1.18 21.53
CA GLY A 108 4.58 0.22 20.47
C GLY A 108 4.32 0.90 19.12
N ASP A 109 4.92 2.07 18.89
CA ASP A 109 4.78 2.86 17.65
C ASP A 109 3.39 3.52 17.48
N ARG A 110 2.61 3.61 18.57
CA ARG A 110 1.27 4.21 18.56
C ARG A 110 1.30 5.65 18.07
N TYR A 111 2.22 6.50 18.52
CA TYR A 111 2.33 7.88 18.01
C TYR A 111 2.46 7.97 16.47
N ARG A 112 3.33 7.14 15.88
CA ARG A 112 3.52 7.14 14.42
C ARG A 112 2.26 6.66 13.69
N VAL A 113 1.70 5.54 14.11
CA VAL A 113 0.52 4.95 13.47
C VAL A 113 -0.70 5.85 13.62
N THR A 114 -0.92 6.45 14.79
CA THR A 114 -2.02 7.42 15.00
C THR A 114 -1.85 8.65 14.11
N THR A 115 -0.62 9.13 13.90
CA THR A 115 -0.35 10.23 12.95
C THR A 115 -0.63 9.82 11.51
N GLU A 116 -0.28 8.60 11.10
CA GLU A 116 -0.56 8.06 9.76
C GLU A 116 -2.07 7.91 9.54
N ILE A 117 -2.79 7.34 10.52
CA ILE A 117 -4.26 7.23 10.50
C ILE A 117 -4.89 8.63 10.43
N ALA A 118 -4.46 9.56 11.28
CA ALA A 118 -4.98 10.93 11.29
C ALA A 118 -4.83 11.62 9.94
N ARG A 119 -3.65 11.46 9.31
CA ARG A 119 -3.37 11.99 7.97
C ARG A 119 -4.29 11.36 6.93
N ALA A 120 -4.47 10.04 6.96
CA ALA A 120 -5.33 9.33 6.01
C ALA A 120 -6.81 9.69 6.17
N LEU A 121 -7.24 10.02 7.39
CA LEU A 121 -8.61 10.41 7.70
C LEU A 121 -8.87 11.93 7.61
N GLY A 122 -7.82 12.74 7.42
CA GLY A 122 -7.93 14.19 7.42
C GLY A 122 -8.35 14.79 8.77
N ILE A 123 -8.06 14.10 9.88
CA ILE A 123 -8.36 14.56 11.25
C ILE A 123 -7.07 14.90 12.00
N GLN A 124 -7.18 15.54 13.16
CA GLN A 124 -6.01 15.82 13.98
C GLN A 124 -5.56 14.54 14.71
N PRO A 125 -4.25 14.32 14.93
CA PRO A 125 -3.75 13.14 15.65
C PRO A 125 -4.38 12.93 17.03
N LYS A 126 -4.69 14.02 17.74
CA LYS A 126 -5.38 13.99 19.04
C LYS A 126 -6.81 13.44 18.98
N ASP A 127 -7.44 13.48 17.81
CA ASP A 127 -8.80 12.98 17.61
C ASP A 127 -8.80 11.46 17.34
N VAL A 128 -7.62 10.86 17.10
CA VAL A 128 -7.45 9.41 16.95
C VAL A 128 -7.43 8.74 18.32
N THR A 129 -8.62 8.63 18.91
CA THR A 129 -8.83 7.99 20.20
C THR A 129 -8.80 6.45 20.09
N ILE A 130 -8.57 5.77 21.22
CA ILE A 130 -8.60 4.29 21.28
C ILE A 130 -9.92 3.71 20.73
N PRO A 131 -11.11 4.23 21.11
CA PRO A 131 -12.37 3.74 20.55
C PRO A 131 -12.46 3.87 19.02
N LEU A 132 -11.86 4.92 18.44
CA LEU A 132 -11.81 5.08 16.98
C LEU A 132 -10.91 4.00 16.35
N MET A 133 -9.76 3.72 16.96
CA MET A 133 -8.87 2.64 16.49
C MET A 133 -9.55 1.27 16.58
N GLU A 134 -10.29 1.01 17.66
CA GLU A 134 -11.09 -0.21 17.82
C GLU A 134 -12.16 -0.32 16.74
N SER A 135 -12.90 0.76 16.45
CA SER A 135 -13.90 0.73 15.36
C SER A 135 -13.25 0.48 14.00
N LEU A 136 -12.11 1.12 13.70
CA LEU A 136 -11.37 0.90 12.45
C LEU A 136 -10.87 -0.55 12.31
N CYS A 137 -10.44 -1.15 13.42
CA CYS A 137 -10.01 -2.54 13.47
C CYS A 137 -11.18 -3.52 13.22
N LEU A 138 -12.33 -3.28 13.86
CA LEU A 138 -13.54 -4.08 13.65
C LEU A 138 -14.01 -4.00 12.19
N ASP A 139 -14.04 -2.79 11.63
CA ASP A 139 -14.39 -2.57 10.22
C ASP A 139 -13.42 -3.31 9.28
N TYR A 140 -12.12 -3.28 9.58
CA TYR A 140 -11.10 -4.01 8.82
C TYR A 140 -11.31 -5.52 8.86
N VAL A 141 -11.54 -6.09 10.05
CA VAL A 141 -11.77 -7.53 10.21
C VAL A 141 -13.03 -7.96 9.47
N ALA A 142 -14.11 -7.16 9.55
CA ALA A 142 -15.34 -7.42 8.81
C ALA A 142 -15.11 -7.40 7.28
N GLN A 143 -14.38 -6.41 6.77
CA GLN A 143 -14.04 -6.32 5.35
C GLN A 143 -13.11 -7.44 4.89
N ALA A 144 -12.11 -7.81 5.69
CA ALA A 144 -11.19 -8.90 5.40
C ALA A 144 -11.91 -10.25 5.34
N ASN A 145 -12.81 -10.53 6.29
CA ASN A 145 -13.63 -11.74 6.29
C ASN A 145 -14.58 -11.78 5.10
N ALA A 146 -15.26 -10.66 4.79
CA ALA A 146 -16.13 -10.57 3.63
C ALA A 146 -15.36 -10.80 2.30
N LYS A 147 -14.11 -10.33 2.21
CA LYS A 147 -13.24 -10.60 1.06
C LYS A 147 -12.86 -12.08 0.98
N ALA A 148 -12.46 -12.68 2.09
CA ALA A 148 -12.12 -14.11 2.16
C ALA A 148 -13.31 -15.02 1.79
N ASP A 149 -14.52 -14.68 2.26
CA ASP A 149 -15.74 -15.42 1.93
C ASP A 149 -16.08 -15.32 0.43
N ARG A 150 -15.89 -14.15 -0.17
CA ARG A 150 -16.04 -13.95 -1.63
C ARG A 150 -15.04 -14.78 -2.41
N GLU A 151 -13.77 -14.79 -2.01
CA GLU A 151 -12.73 -15.59 -2.66
C GLU A 151 -13.00 -17.10 -2.51
N ALA A 152 -13.44 -17.54 -1.33
CA ALA A 152 -13.82 -18.92 -1.09
C ALA A 152 -15.03 -19.33 -1.94
N PHE A 153 -16.03 -18.46 -2.09
CA PHE A 153 -17.18 -18.67 -2.95
C PHE A 153 -16.78 -18.79 -4.42
N VAL A 154 -15.96 -17.87 -4.93
CA VAL A 154 -15.43 -17.91 -6.30
C VAL A 154 -14.65 -19.19 -6.54
N LYS A 155 -13.80 -19.61 -5.59
CA LYS A 155 -13.03 -20.86 -5.69
C LYS A 155 -13.91 -22.11 -5.72
N ARG A 156 -14.98 -22.17 -4.92
CA ARG A 156 -15.95 -23.27 -4.96
C ARG A 156 -16.68 -23.32 -6.29
N ARG A 157 -17.20 -22.19 -6.76
CA ARG A 157 -17.97 -22.11 -8.00
C ARG A 157 -17.13 -22.42 -9.23
N THR A 158 -15.89 -21.93 -9.29
CA THR A 158 -14.94 -22.29 -10.35
C THR A 158 -14.57 -23.77 -10.31
N GLY A 159 -14.39 -24.36 -9.12
CA GLY A 159 -14.17 -25.78 -8.94
C GLY A 159 -15.33 -26.65 -9.43
N GLU A 160 -16.56 -26.26 -9.12
CA GLU A 160 -17.79 -26.91 -9.57
C GLU A 160 -17.92 -26.85 -11.09
N ILE A 161 -17.74 -25.67 -11.69
CA ILE A 161 -17.79 -25.50 -13.15
C ILE A 161 -16.70 -26.37 -13.83
N LEU A 162 -15.48 -26.41 -13.29
CA LEU A 162 -14.40 -27.25 -13.84
C LEU A 162 -14.70 -28.75 -13.68
N TYR A 163 -15.35 -29.16 -12.60
CA TYR A 163 -15.77 -30.53 -12.36
C TYR A 163 -16.89 -30.95 -13.33
N GLU A 164 -17.90 -30.10 -13.53
CA GLU A 164 -18.97 -30.31 -14.52
C GLU A 164 -18.42 -30.39 -15.95
N MET A 165 -17.50 -29.48 -16.32
CA MET A 165 -16.81 -29.54 -17.61
C MET A 165 -16.01 -30.84 -17.78
N ARG A 166 -15.44 -31.40 -16.71
CA ARG A 166 -14.68 -32.65 -16.77
C ARG A 166 -15.58 -33.88 -16.90
N ILE A 167 -16.71 -33.91 -16.20
CA ILE A 167 -17.68 -35.01 -16.28
C ILE A 167 -18.39 -35.00 -17.63
N GLY A 168 -18.84 -33.84 -18.09
CA GLY A 168 -19.55 -33.71 -19.35
C GLY A 168 -18.70 -34.08 -20.58
N LYS A 169 -17.37 -34.01 -20.46
CA LYS A 169 -16.43 -34.45 -21.49
C LYS A 169 -16.25 -35.97 -21.58
N ARG A 170 -16.81 -36.79 -20.70
CA ARG A 170 -16.74 -38.25 -20.81
C ARG A 170 -18.10 -38.83 -21.15
N ASP A 171 -18.15 -39.64 -22.20
CA ASP A 171 -19.32 -40.46 -22.48
C ASP A 171 -19.42 -41.67 -21.53
N GLU A 172 -20.47 -42.48 -21.67
CA GLU A 172 -20.74 -43.66 -20.84
C GLU A 172 -19.63 -44.75 -20.93
N ASN A 173 -18.76 -44.66 -21.94
CA ASN A 173 -17.61 -45.55 -22.15
C ASN A 173 -16.29 -44.94 -21.63
N GLY A 174 -16.30 -43.69 -21.17
CA GLY A 174 -15.13 -42.96 -20.67
C GLY A 174 -14.33 -42.24 -21.75
N ASP A 175 -14.80 -42.22 -23.00
CA ASP A 175 -14.17 -41.55 -24.13
C ASP A 175 -14.55 -40.06 -24.16
N ALA A 176 -13.69 -39.25 -24.79
CA ALA A 176 -13.89 -37.81 -24.87
C ALA A 176 -15.11 -37.50 -25.77
N ASN A 177 -16.20 -36.97 -25.21
CA ASN A 177 -17.42 -36.63 -25.97
C ASN A 177 -17.17 -35.38 -26.84
N PRO A 178 -17.09 -35.50 -28.18
CA PRO A 178 -16.78 -34.38 -29.08
C PRO A 178 -17.95 -33.40 -29.23
N ASN A 179 -19.15 -33.77 -28.79
CA ASN A 179 -20.37 -32.95 -28.91
C ASN A 179 -20.77 -32.27 -27.60
N TYR A 180 -19.92 -32.32 -26.55
CA TYR A 180 -20.23 -31.66 -25.29
C TYR A 180 -20.15 -30.13 -25.42
N VAL A 181 -21.31 -29.48 -25.33
CA VAL A 181 -21.43 -28.03 -25.20
C VAL A 181 -21.84 -27.75 -23.75
N PRO A 182 -21.06 -27.00 -22.95
CA PRO A 182 -21.42 -26.69 -21.57
C PRO A 182 -22.78 -26.00 -21.52
N ARG A 183 -23.78 -26.64 -20.92
CA ARG A 183 -25.18 -26.15 -20.90
C ARG A 183 -25.43 -24.97 -19.96
N HIS A 184 -24.43 -24.53 -19.19
CA HIS A 184 -24.61 -23.54 -18.12
C HIS A 184 -23.94 -22.17 -18.32
N CYS A 185 -23.42 -21.87 -19.51
CA CYS A 185 -22.84 -20.54 -19.78
C CYS A 185 -23.88 -19.46 -20.15
N ALA A 186 -25.17 -19.79 -20.20
CA ALA A 186 -26.19 -18.85 -20.65
C ALA A 186 -27.42 -18.89 -19.73
N SER A 187 -27.46 -17.98 -18.75
CA SER A 187 -28.64 -17.34 -18.13
C SER A 187 -28.56 -17.20 -16.62
N VAL A 188 -27.65 -16.39 -16.11
CA VAL A 188 -27.94 -15.49 -14.98
C VAL A 188 -27.09 -14.24 -15.20
N ASP A 189 -27.63 -13.07 -14.89
CA ASP A 189 -27.03 -11.73 -14.85
C ASP A 189 -25.71 -11.60 -14.04
N ASP A 190 -24.73 -12.49 -14.21
CA ASP A 190 -23.46 -12.56 -13.48
C ASP A 190 -22.27 -12.01 -14.31
N SER A 191 -22.53 -11.12 -15.28
CA SER A 191 -21.46 -10.50 -16.10
C SER A 191 -20.53 -9.58 -15.29
N GLU A 192 -20.94 -9.16 -14.09
CA GLU A 192 -20.08 -8.42 -13.15
C GLU A 192 -19.06 -9.31 -12.42
N ALA A 193 -19.40 -10.58 -12.15
CA ALA A 193 -18.51 -11.51 -11.44
C ALA A 193 -17.35 -11.98 -12.34
N TYR A 194 -17.59 -12.14 -13.65
CA TYR A 194 -16.54 -12.48 -14.61
C TYR A 194 -15.66 -11.27 -14.98
N ARG A 195 -16.21 -10.05 -15.06
CA ARG A 195 -15.42 -8.83 -15.27
C ARG A 195 -14.48 -8.52 -14.09
N SER A 196 -14.88 -8.83 -12.86
CA SER A 196 -14.03 -8.62 -11.67
C SER A 196 -12.88 -9.64 -11.54
N ALA A 197 -13.03 -10.84 -12.09
CA ALA A 197 -11.97 -11.86 -12.07
C ALA A 197 -10.93 -11.66 -13.19
N ALA A 198 -11.33 -11.12 -14.35
CA ALA A 198 -10.42 -10.81 -15.44
C ALA A 198 -9.61 -9.51 -15.21
N SER A 199 -10.10 -8.59 -14.38
CA SER A 199 -9.37 -7.39 -13.95
C SER A 199 -8.36 -7.64 -12.81
N ALA A 200 -8.27 -8.87 -12.28
CA ALA A 200 -7.37 -9.21 -11.17
C ALA A 200 -6.00 -9.71 -11.61
N HIS A 201 -5.72 -9.73 -12.93
CA HIS A 201 -4.42 -10.05 -13.51
C HIS A 201 -3.94 -8.91 -14.40
N ASP A 202 -3.61 -7.77 -13.77
CA ASP A 202 -2.55 -6.91 -14.28
C ASP A 202 -1.67 -6.52 -13.08
N GLU A 203 -0.38 -6.83 -13.19
CA GLU A 203 0.61 -6.53 -12.16
C GLU A 203 0.79 -5.00 -11.99
N PRO A 204 1.34 -4.56 -10.84
CA PRO A 204 2.25 -3.42 -10.88
C PRO A 204 3.68 -3.92 -10.76
N SER A 205 4.35 -3.73 -11.89
CA SER A 205 5.77 -3.49 -12.03
C SER A 205 6.39 -2.69 -10.87
N VAL A 206 7.58 -3.15 -10.49
CA VAL A 206 8.73 -2.38 -10.02
C VAL A 206 8.66 -0.87 -10.33
N PHE A 207 8.79 -0.06 -9.28
CA PHE A 207 9.32 1.30 -9.23
C PHE A 207 9.46 2.07 -10.56
N GLN A 208 8.60 3.07 -10.78
CA GLN A 208 9.02 4.31 -11.40
C GLN A 208 8.14 5.48 -10.93
N ASP A 209 8.76 6.43 -10.26
CA ASP A 209 8.23 7.77 -10.02
C ASP A 209 7.91 8.41 -11.38
N ASP A 210 6.68 8.90 -11.60
CA ASP A 210 6.39 10.11 -12.39
C ASP A 210 4.88 10.46 -12.38
N LEU A 211 4.59 11.68 -11.92
CA LEU A 211 3.48 12.59 -12.24
C LEU A 211 2.06 12.03 -12.47
N PHE A 212 1.18 12.31 -11.49
CA PHE A 212 -0.28 12.14 -11.56
C PHE A 212 -0.91 13.01 -12.66
N GLU A 213 -1.17 12.43 -13.83
CA GLU A 213 -2.30 12.79 -14.69
C GLU A 213 -3.49 11.90 -14.32
N HIS A 214 -4.65 12.51 -14.07
CA HIS A 214 -5.88 11.81 -13.74
C HIS A 214 -6.26 10.82 -14.86
N PRO A 215 -6.52 9.53 -14.58
CA PRO A 215 -7.10 8.65 -15.59
C PRO A 215 -8.54 9.11 -15.84
N THR A 216 -8.76 9.78 -16.97
CA THR A 216 -10.08 9.89 -17.58
C THR A 216 -10.51 8.46 -17.87
N PHE A 217 -11.52 7.99 -17.13
CA PHE A 217 -12.12 6.69 -17.33
C PHE A 217 -12.80 6.71 -18.69
N ASP A 218 -12.11 6.22 -19.72
CA ASP A 218 -12.66 6.11 -21.07
C ASP A 218 -13.77 5.04 -21.01
N PRO A 219 -15.05 5.41 -21.15
CA PRO A 219 -16.16 4.51 -20.83
C PRO A 219 -16.30 3.38 -21.86
N TYR A 220 -15.53 3.42 -22.95
CA TYR A 220 -15.59 2.44 -24.03
C TYR A 220 -14.28 1.64 -24.12
N PRO A 221 -14.33 0.29 -24.16
CA PRO A 221 -13.15 -0.52 -24.36
C PRO A 221 -12.58 -0.29 -25.76
N GLY A 222 -11.27 -0.45 -25.96
CA GLY A 222 -10.61 -0.15 -27.25
C GLY A 222 -11.08 -0.98 -28.47
N VAL A 223 -11.92 -1.99 -28.28
CA VAL A 223 -12.45 -2.87 -29.34
C VAL A 223 -13.95 -3.09 -29.13
N ASN A 224 -14.74 -2.99 -30.21
CA ASN A 224 -16.17 -3.28 -30.20
C ASN A 224 -16.41 -4.80 -30.07
N PRO A 225 -17.07 -5.29 -29.00
CA PRO A 225 -17.23 -6.72 -28.77
C PRO A 225 -18.10 -7.45 -29.79
N SER A 226 -18.96 -6.73 -30.52
CA SER A 226 -19.87 -7.32 -31.52
C SER A 226 -19.25 -7.45 -32.91
N SER A 227 -18.40 -6.51 -33.33
CA SER A 227 -17.78 -6.49 -34.66
C SER A 227 -16.30 -6.92 -34.64
N GLY A 228 -15.62 -6.85 -33.49
CA GLY A 228 -14.19 -7.09 -33.36
C GLY A 228 -13.31 -5.98 -33.91
N LEU A 229 -13.91 -4.85 -34.32
CA LEU A 229 -13.20 -3.68 -34.86
C LEU A 229 -12.78 -2.72 -33.73
N PRO A 230 -11.65 -2.00 -33.89
CA PRO A 230 -11.23 -1.00 -32.91
C PRO A 230 -12.24 0.14 -32.79
N MET A 231 -12.45 0.62 -31.57
CA MET A 231 -13.29 1.79 -31.28
C MET A 231 -12.57 3.08 -31.69
N ILE A 232 -13.32 4.07 -32.16
CA ILE A 232 -12.79 5.43 -32.32
C ILE A 232 -12.72 6.06 -30.91
N PRO A 233 -11.56 6.60 -30.46
CA PRO A 233 -11.40 7.16 -29.12
C PRO A 233 -12.48 8.18 -28.76
N ASP A 234 -12.96 8.16 -27.52
CA ASP A 234 -14.04 9.02 -26.99
C ASP A 234 -15.39 8.90 -27.72
N THR A 235 -15.61 7.84 -28.49
CA THR A 235 -16.89 7.60 -29.17
C THR A 235 -17.43 6.19 -28.92
N ALA A 236 -18.75 6.04 -29.04
CA ALA A 236 -19.42 4.75 -28.97
C ALA A 236 -19.50 4.05 -30.34
N VAL A 237 -18.63 4.38 -31.30
CA VAL A 237 -18.69 3.86 -32.68
C VAL A 237 -17.33 3.28 -33.09
N ASP A 238 -17.35 2.14 -33.76
CA ASP A 238 -16.14 1.52 -34.31
C ASP A 238 -15.74 2.09 -35.68
N VAL A 239 -14.54 1.72 -36.15
CA VAL A 239 -14.03 2.14 -37.46
C VAL A 239 -14.89 1.66 -38.65
N GLY A 240 -15.79 0.71 -38.45
CA GLY A 240 -16.76 0.23 -39.43
C GLY A 240 -18.10 0.96 -39.39
N GLY A 241 -18.31 1.89 -38.45
CA GLY A 241 -19.54 2.65 -38.28
C GLY A 241 -20.59 2.01 -37.37
N HIS A 242 -20.26 0.91 -36.68
CA HIS A 242 -21.21 0.20 -35.83
C HIS A 242 -21.13 0.76 -34.41
N ALA A 243 -22.29 0.93 -33.76
CA ALA A 243 -22.33 1.33 -32.36
C ALA A 243 -21.77 0.24 -31.43
N PHE A 244 -21.28 0.62 -30.26
CA PHE A 244 -20.74 -0.29 -29.24
C PHE A 244 -21.77 -1.38 -28.87
N GLY A 245 -21.38 -2.64 -29.06
CA GLY A 245 -22.24 -3.80 -28.81
C GLY A 245 -23.24 -4.13 -29.93
N SER A 246 -23.16 -3.44 -31.07
CA SER A 246 -23.96 -3.69 -32.27
C SER A 246 -23.09 -4.08 -33.48
N ASN A 247 -23.63 -4.88 -34.41
CA ASN A 247 -23.01 -5.23 -35.69
C ASN A 247 -23.91 -4.85 -36.89
N SER A 248 -24.89 -3.97 -36.66
CA SER A 248 -25.81 -3.43 -37.65
C SER A 248 -25.64 -1.93 -37.81
#